data_AF-A0A0A6NZI8-F1
#
_entry.id   AF-A0A0A6NZI8-F1
#
_cell.length_a   1.000
_cell.length_b   1.000
_cell.length_c   1.000
_cell.angle_alpha   90.00
_cell.angle_beta   90.00
_cell.angle_gamma   90.00
#
_symmetry.space_group_name_H-M   'P 1'
#
loop_
_entity.id
_entity.type
_entity.pdbx_description
1 polymer ?
#
loop_
_entity_poly.entity_id
_entity_poly.type
_entity_poly.pdbx_seq_one_letter_code
_entity_poly.pdbx_strand_id
1 'polypeptide(L)'
;MLNSLARTTFRFLWLSLLMLLTVSVHSQTLLTQEIDKALKTRCLDKNQTSVSVVALPSGEVVYARQTDKPLLPASVMKIITTSAALHYLSPEYRFKTEFLYRGERKENIIQG
;
A
#
# COMPACT_ATOMS: atom_id res chain seq x y z
N MET A 1 20.73 -48.78 -34.54
CA MET A 1 21.37 -48.17 -33.34
C MET A 1 21.32 -46.63 -33.32
N LEU A 2 21.33 -45.93 -34.46
CA LEU A 2 21.36 -44.45 -34.51
C LEU A 2 20.11 -43.74 -33.92
N ASN A 3 18.91 -44.32 -34.01
CA ASN A 3 17.68 -43.70 -33.48
C ASN A 3 17.55 -43.70 -31.94
N SER A 4 18.26 -44.60 -31.25
CA SER A 4 18.22 -44.66 -29.77
C SER A 4 19.01 -43.52 -29.15
N LEU A 5 20.17 -43.20 -29.72
CA LEU A 5 21.06 -42.11 -29.28
C LEU A 5 20.43 -40.73 -29.52
N ALA A 6 19.71 -40.55 -30.64
CA ALA A 6 18.97 -39.32 -30.92
C ALA A 6 17.79 -39.10 -29.94
N ARG A 7 17.09 -40.17 -29.53
CA ARG A 7 15.99 -40.08 -28.55
C ARG A 7 16.49 -39.78 -27.13
N THR A 8 17.61 -40.35 -26.71
CA THR A 8 18.17 -40.08 -25.38
C THR A 8 18.73 -38.67 -25.30
N THR A 9 19.49 -38.23 -26.30
CA THR A 9 20.00 -36.85 -26.36
C THR A 9 18.88 -35.81 -26.37
N PHE A 10 17.81 -36.02 -27.17
CA PHE A 10 16.63 -35.14 -27.17
C PHE A 10 15.95 -35.09 -25.80
N ARG A 11 15.87 -36.23 -25.10
CA ARG A 11 15.25 -36.34 -23.77
C ARG A 11 16.07 -35.64 -22.68
N PHE A 12 17.41 -35.72 -22.75
CA PHE A 12 18.30 -34.96 -21.86
C PHE A 12 18.23 -33.45 -22.14
N LEU A 13 18.14 -33.05 -23.41
CA LEU A 13 18.01 -31.64 -23.81
C LEU A 13 16.68 -31.04 -23.35
N TRP A 14 15.61 -31.83 -23.39
CA TRP A 14 14.29 -31.43 -22.91
C TRP A 14 14.23 -31.36 -21.38
N LEU A 15 14.87 -32.30 -20.67
CA LEU A 15 15.01 -32.26 -19.21
C LEU A 15 15.86 -31.08 -18.74
N SER A 16 16.96 -30.76 -19.43
CA SER A 16 17.77 -29.57 -19.11
C SER A 16 17.00 -28.27 -19.38
N LEU A 17 16.22 -28.22 -20.46
CA LEU A 17 15.35 -27.08 -20.78
C LEU A 17 14.24 -26.89 -19.73
N LEU A 18 13.64 -27.98 -19.24
CA LEU A 18 12.63 -27.95 -18.18
C LEU A 18 13.24 -27.50 -16.85
N MET A 19 14.47 -27.91 -16.54
CA MET A 19 15.18 -27.50 -15.34
C MET A 19 15.57 -26.01 -15.39
N LEU A 20 16.01 -25.50 -16.54
CA LEU A 20 16.32 -24.08 -16.77
C LEU A 20 15.09 -23.16 -16.60
N LEU A 21 13.90 -23.63 -16.97
CA LEU A 21 12.63 -22.89 -16.79
C LEU A 21 12.21 -22.73 -15.32
N THR A 22 12.71 -23.58 -14.40
CA THR A 22 12.33 -23.53 -12.97
C THR A 22 13.21 -22.63 -12.09
N VAL A 23 14.39 -22.21 -12.57
CA VAL A 23 15.37 -21.48 -11.72
C VAL A 23 14.93 -20.05 -11.41
N SER A 24 14.00 -19.47 -12.19
CA SER A 24 13.61 -18.07 -12.07
C SER A 24 12.62 -17.75 -10.92
N VAL A 25 12.22 -18.72 -10.10
CA VAL A 25 11.05 -18.55 -9.21
C VAL A 25 11.39 -18.31 -7.73
N HIS A 26 12.66 -18.38 -7.30
CA HIS A 26 12.99 -18.38 -5.86
C HIS A 26 13.66 -17.12 -5.29
N SER A 27 13.57 -15.96 -5.95
CA SER A 27 14.03 -14.69 -5.36
C SER A 27 12.96 -14.07 -4.47
N GLN A 28 12.61 -14.72 -3.36
CA GLN A 28 11.92 -14.01 -2.28
C GLN A 28 12.97 -13.23 -1.48
N THR A 29 12.84 -11.92 -1.44
CA THR A 29 13.74 -11.08 -0.62
C THR A 29 13.60 -11.48 0.85
N LEU A 30 14.69 -11.38 1.64
CA LEU A 30 14.66 -11.61 3.09
C LEU A 30 13.53 -10.83 3.76
N LEU A 31 13.29 -9.58 3.29
CA LEU A 31 12.20 -8.73 3.74
C LEU A 31 10.81 -9.37 3.52
N THR A 32 10.57 -9.93 2.33
CA THR A 32 9.30 -10.62 2.00
C THR A 32 9.05 -11.77 2.97
N GLN A 33 10.08 -12.57 3.24
CA GLN A 33 9.96 -13.72 4.14
C GLN A 33 9.64 -13.29 5.58
N GLU A 34 10.30 -12.25 6.09
CA GLU A 34 10.05 -11.73 7.43
C GLU A 34 8.65 -11.11 7.56
N ILE A 35 8.19 -10.35 6.56
CA ILE A 35 6.82 -9.81 6.54
C ILE A 35 5.80 -10.95 6.50
N ASP A 36 5.97 -11.93 5.60
CA ASP A 36 5.06 -13.08 5.48
C ASP A 36 5.01 -13.91 6.77
N LYS A 37 6.14 -14.04 7.46
CA LYS A 37 6.22 -14.70 8.76
C LYS A 37 5.46 -13.91 9.82
N ALA A 38 5.65 -12.60 9.90
CA ALA A 38 4.93 -11.73 10.83
C ALA A 38 3.41 -11.78 10.61
N LEU A 39 2.96 -11.81 9.36
CA LEU A 39 1.55 -11.90 8.98
C LEU A 39 0.88 -13.24 9.29
N LYS A 40 1.64 -14.29 9.62
CA LYS A 40 1.10 -15.59 10.06
C LYS A 40 0.79 -15.64 11.56
N THR A 41 1.09 -14.58 12.31
CA THR A 41 0.85 -14.51 13.76
C THR A 41 -0.64 -14.61 14.08
N ARG A 42 -0.99 -15.29 15.19
CA ARG A 42 -2.38 -15.62 15.58
C ARG A 42 -3.32 -14.40 15.74
N CYS A 43 -2.79 -13.21 15.96
CA CYS A 43 -3.57 -11.98 16.16
C CYS A 43 -4.01 -11.28 14.86
N LEU A 44 -3.56 -11.73 13.69
CA LEU A 44 -3.89 -11.10 12.41
C LEU A 44 -4.85 -11.97 11.59
N ASP A 45 -5.97 -11.37 11.16
CA ASP A 45 -6.86 -11.99 10.20
C ASP A 45 -6.27 -11.84 8.80
N LYS A 46 -5.87 -12.97 8.21
CA LYS A 46 -5.26 -13.05 6.88
C LYS A 46 -6.14 -12.47 5.77
N ASN A 47 -7.45 -12.43 5.96
CA ASN A 47 -8.41 -11.88 5.01
C ASN A 47 -8.71 -10.40 5.26
N GLN A 48 -8.37 -9.85 6.42
CA GLN A 48 -8.61 -8.43 6.74
C GLN A 48 -7.32 -7.62 6.89
N THR A 49 -6.19 -8.17 6.45
CA THR A 49 -4.88 -7.53 6.57
C THR A 49 -4.26 -7.33 5.19
N SER A 50 -4.14 -6.07 4.78
CA SER A 50 -3.45 -5.64 3.56
C SER A 50 -2.14 -4.93 3.92
N VAL A 51 -1.10 -5.12 3.11
CA VAL A 51 0.22 -4.49 3.29
C VAL A 51 0.77 -4.08 1.93
N SER A 52 1.23 -2.83 1.84
CA SER A 52 1.99 -2.31 0.71
C SER A 52 3.23 -1.60 1.24
N VAL A 53 4.39 -1.96 0.69
CA VAL A 53 5.67 -1.32 1.01
C VAL A 53 6.26 -0.79 -0.29
N VAL A 54 6.60 0.49 -0.29
CA VAL A 54 7.09 1.21 -1.46
C VAL A 54 8.46 1.82 -1.12
N ALA A 55 9.46 1.57 -1.96
CA ALA A 55 10.77 2.17 -1.84
C ALA A 55 10.73 3.63 -2.29
N LEU A 56 11.40 4.50 -1.53
CA LEU A 56 11.56 5.92 -1.86
C LEU A 56 13.04 6.21 -2.16
N PRO A 57 13.35 7.07 -3.15
CA PRO A 57 12.41 7.91 -3.92
C PRO A 57 11.82 7.23 -5.16
N SER A 58 12.24 6.00 -5.52
CA SER A 58 11.90 5.37 -6.81
C SER A 58 10.41 5.11 -7.01
N GLY A 59 9.63 4.96 -5.94
CA GLY A 59 8.22 4.56 -6.00
C GLY A 59 8.02 3.08 -6.31
N GLU A 60 9.09 2.28 -6.30
CA GLU A 60 9.02 0.85 -6.58
C GLU A 60 8.30 0.11 -5.45
N VAL A 61 7.30 -0.70 -5.80
CA VAL A 61 6.63 -1.58 -4.84
C VAL A 61 7.54 -2.76 -4.51
N VAL A 62 8.06 -2.80 -3.29
CA VAL A 62 8.99 -3.85 -2.83
C VAL A 62 8.27 -5.00 -2.10
N TYR A 63 7.03 -4.78 -1.66
CA TYR A 63 6.16 -5.81 -1.13
C TYR A 63 4.69 -5.40 -1.29
N ALA A 64 3.82 -6.32 -1.71
CA ALA A 64 2.38 -6.09 -1.83
C ALA A 64 1.59 -7.34 -1.47
N ARG A 65 0.57 -7.18 -0.63
CA ARG A 65 -0.37 -8.25 -0.27
C ARG A 65 -1.77 -7.68 -0.09
N GLN A 66 -2.73 -8.17 -0.87
CA GLN A 66 -4.16 -7.76 -0.81
C GLN A 66 -4.37 -6.24 -0.96
N THR A 67 -3.56 -5.56 -1.79
CA THR A 67 -3.58 -4.09 -1.93
C THR A 67 -4.89 -3.56 -2.51
N ASP A 68 -5.56 -4.35 -3.36
CA ASP A 68 -6.80 -3.94 -4.02
C ASP A 68 -8.05 -4.23 -3.17
N LYS A 69 -7.87 -4.80 -1.97
CA LYS A 69 -8.98 -5.14 -1.08
C LYS A 69 -9.44 -3.90 -0.32
N PRO A 70 -10.73 -3.50 -0.43
CA PRO A 70 -11.28 -2.45 0.42
C PRO A 70 -11.28 -2.90 1.88
N LEU A 71 -10.67 -2.08 2.75
CA LEU A 71 -10.66 -2.25 4.20
C LEU A 71 -11.10 -0.96 4.88
N LEU A 72 -11.55 -1.05 6.13
CA LEU A 72 -11.87 0.13 6.93
C LEU A 72 -10.55 0.78 7.41
N PRO A 73 -10.20 2.00 6.98
CA PRO A 73 -8.90 2.60 7.30
C PRO A 73 -8.82 3.14 8.74
N ALA A 74 -9.96 3.24 9.44
CA ALA A 74 -10.06 3.92 10.74
C ALA A 74 -9.37 5.29 10.70
N SER A 75 -8.52 5.61 11.68
CA SER A 75 -7.81 6.90 11.73
C SER A 75 -6.79 7.11 10.60
N VAL A 76 -6.40 6.09 9.84
CA VAL A 76 -5.54 6.27 8.65
C VAL A 76 -6.22 7.16 7.59
N MET A 77 -7.56 7.23 7.60
CA MET A 77 -8.34 8.18 6.78
C MET A 77 -7.84 9.64 6.92
N LYS A 78 -7.31 10.01 8.10
CA LYS A 78 -6.77 11.35 8.35
C LYS A 78 -5.66 11.73 7.37
N ILE A 79 -4.90 10.79 6.81
CA ILE A 79 -3.88 11.10 5.79
C ILE A 79 -4.51 11.77 4.57
N ILE A 80 -5.61 11.20 4.05
CA ILE A 80 -6.33 11.74 2.90
C ILE A 80 -6.96 13.09 3.24
N THR A 81 -7.64 13.17 4.40
CA THR A 81 -8.27 14.42 4.85
C THR A 81 -7.25 15.54 5.04
N THR A 82 -6.10 15.27 5.66
CA THR A 82 -5.04 16.26 5.89
C THR A 82 -4.39 16.67 4.57
N SER A 83 -4.14 15.73 3.65
CA SER A 83 -3.61 16.05 2.33
C SER A 83 -4.56 16.99 1.56
N ALA A 84 -5.86 16.68 1.55
CA ALA A 84 -6.86 17.54 0.96
C ALA A 84 -6.93 18.91 1.66
N ALA A 85 -6.90 18.95 2.99
CA ALA A 85 -6.90 20.20 3.75
C ALA A 85 -5.70 21.08 3.41
N LEU A 86 -4.50 20.51 3.33
CA LEU A 86 -3.29 21.23 2.91
C LEU A 86 -3.40 21.73 1.47
N HIS A 87 -4.01 20.96 0.56
CA HIS A 87 -4.21 21.37 -0.82
C HIS A 87 -5.21 22.52 -0.96
N TYR A 88 -6.36 22.46 -0.28
CA TYR A 88 -7.45 23.43 -0.46
C TYR A 88 -7.38 24.64 0.48
N LEU A 89 -6.87 24.47 1.70
CA LEU A 89 -6.82 25.53 2.71
C LEU A 89 -5.43 26.19 2.79
N SER A 90 -4.39 25.49 2.34
CA SER A 90 -2.98 25.78 2.61
C SER A 90 -2.57 25.58 4.08
N PRO A 91 -1.26 25.39 4.36
CA PRO A 91 -0.73 25.30 5.73
C PRO A 91 -1.01 26.54 6.61
N GLU A 92 -1.24 27.69 5.98
CA GLU A 92 -1.39 28.99 6.62
C GLU A 92 -2.85 29.28 7.04
N TYR A 93 -3.80 28.42 6.65
CA TYR A 93 -5.21 28.61 7.00
C TYR A 93 -5.41 28.80 8.51
N ARG A 94 -6.33 29.70 8.86
CA ARG A 94 -6.78 29.93 10.23
C ARG A 94 -8.30 29.94 10.25
N PHE A 95 -8.88 29.17 11.17
CA PHE A 95 -10.32 29.24 11.44
C PHE A 95 -10.66 30.61 12.02
N LYS A 96 -11.78 31.19 11.59
CA LYS A 96 -12.32 32.46 12.09
C LYS A 96 -13.45 32.17 13.08
N THR A 97 -13.47 32.92 14.17
CA THR A 97 -14.58 32.93 15.13
C THR A 97 -15.06 34.38 15.22
N GLU A 98 -16.33 34.62 14.91
CA GLU A 98 -16.90 35.97 14.80
C GLU A 98 -18.05 36.15 15.79
N PHE A 99 -18.15 37.36 16.35
CA PHE A 99 -19.29 37.79 17.15
C PHE A 99 -20.18 38.71 16.31
N LEU A 100 -21.42 38.31 16.09
CA LEU A 100 -22.38 39.03 15.25
C LEU A 100 -23.57 39.49 16.10
N TYR A 101 -24.07 40.70 15.83
CA TYR A 101 -25.27 41.22 16.46
C TYR A 101 -26.19 41.89 15.43
N ARG A 102 -27.47 42.00 15.76
CA ARG A 102 -28.49 42.73 14.99
C ARG A 102 -28.86 44.02 15.72
N GLY A 103 -29.37 45.00 14.98
CA GLY A 103 -29.78 46.28 15.52
C GLY A 103 -28.63 47.29 15.63
N GLU A 104 -28.92 48.47 16.17
CA GLU A 104 -27.90 49.51 16.36
C GLU A 104 -27.21 49.36 17.71
N ARG A 105 -25.90 49.61 17.75
CA ARG A 105 -25.18 49.77 18.99
C ARG A 105 -25.23 51.23 19.42
N LYS A 106 -25.89 51.51 20.55
CA LYS A 106 -25.83 52.81 21.23
C LYS A 106 -24.99 52.66 22.49
N GLU A 107 -23.81 53.27 22.47
CA GLU A 107 -22.79 53.14 23.52
C GLU A 107 -22.44 51.67 23.83
N ASN A 108 -22.83 51.19 25.02
CA ASN A 108 -22.58 49.85 25.51
C ASN A 108 -23.79 48.91 25.38
N ILE A 109 -24.86 49.36 24.71
CA ILE A 109 -26.10 48.61 24.55
C ILE A 109 -26.32 48.30 23.07
N ILE A 110 -26.59 47.03 22.76
CA ILE A 110 -27.07 46.60 21.45
C ILE A 110 -28.60 46.61 21.49
N GLN A 111 -29.23 47.36 20.60
CA GLN A 111 -30.68 47.45 20.45
C GLN A 111 -31.13 46.50 19.33
N GLY A 112 -31.11 45.20 19.63
CA GLY A 112 -31.34 44.11 18.67
C GLY A 112 -32.63 43.34 18.86
#